data_AF-A0A4U6P238-F1
#
_entry.id   AF-A0A4U6P238-F1
#
_cell.length_a   1.000
_cell.length_b   1.000
_cell.length_c   1.000
_cell.angle_alpha   90.00
_cell.angle_beta   90.00
_cell.angle_gamma   90.00
#
_symmetry.space_group_name_H-M   'P 1'
#
loop_
_entity.id
_entity.type
_entity.pdbx_description
1 polymer ?
#
loop_
_entity_poly.entity_id
_entity_poly.type
_entity_poly.pdbx_seq_one_letter_code
_entity_poly.pdbx_strand_id
1 'polypeptide(L)'
;MIRNRRAQPRHLPAPWSSLAWLLAVLSPSFATSALAGEPVETLIGRIALPDDQNMASVELRFLNMGTAPAAMPLPDRVEALVEQDGAARRLWLRRVPGVPETVEIAPGGFAQARYQLAASDMAEGALLSIPAWNSPQVALHGAAGSQMAAASPVPVPPAPAPGTPVPPPVAPPADRSAGNAFIGNLAPYEPIYAVYGPGTNTDARLQLSFEYRLFGSRDAAHLPSSWRDGLHFAYTQRMFWDLGANSMPFRNIDYQPEIIYVTPTRMLENGMSLALQGGLRHESNGRDGDASRSINSVYVAPMAAFSLGEERRLLVAPRLTFYVGDKSDNPDIVRYRGHAGLFLQVGDDDGLRLSTNSRFNFGSGKGAINADLSYPLPRLLGGGPDLYLFAQGFAGYGENLLDYNRSITRLRIGFALVR
;
A
#
# COMPACT_ATOMS: atom_id res chain seq x y z
N MET A 1 70.35 4.31 -49.96
CA MET A 1 69.28 3.59 -50.68
C MET A 1 68.93 2.33 -49.89
N ILE A 2 67.65 2.17 -49.49
CA ILE A 2 66.92 0.89 -49.27
C ILE A 2 67.38 0.03 -48.05
N ARG A 3 66.56 -0.50 -47.13
CA ARG A 3 65.19 -0.29 -46.60
C ARG A 3 65.03 -1.29 -45.42
N ASN A 4 64.33 -0.87 -44.37
CA ASN A 4 63.44 -1.62 -43.46
C ASN A 4 63.86 -2.93 -42.76
N ARG A 5 63.69 -2.94 -41.42
CA ARG A 5 62.67 -3.76 -40.71
C ARG A 5 62.38 -3.19 -39.30
N ARG A 6 61.09 -3.07 -38.97
CA ARG A 6 60.54 -2.73 -37.64
C ARG A 6 60.41 -4.00 -36.78
N ALA A 7 60.61 -3.89 -35.46
CA ALA A 7 59.74 -4.51 -34.43
C ALA A 7 60.08 -4.03 -32.99
N GLN A 8 59.06 -3.40 -32.36
CA GLN A 8 58.64 -3.32 -30.94
C GLN A 8 59.58 -2.95 -29.77
N PRO A 9 59.02 -2.23 -28.77
CA PRO A 9 59.30 -2.49 -27.36
C PRO A 9 58.06 -2.94 -26.56
N ARG A 10 58.39 -3.69 -25.50
CA ARG A 10 57.56 -4.47 -24.59
C ARG A 10 56.78 -3.60 -23.59
N HIS A 11 55.53 -3.95 -23.32
CA HIS A 11 54.80 -3.56 -22.11
C HIS A 11 54.61 -4.78 -21.20
N LEU A 12 55.01 -4.65 -19.94
CA LEU A 12 54.65 -5.53 -18.83
C LEU A 12 53.36 -5.02 -18.18
N PRO A 13 52.49 -5.92 -17.71
CA PRO A 13 51.78 -5.64 -16.47
C PRO A 13 51.72 -6.85 -15.53
N ALA A 14 51.69 -6.57 -14.23
CA ALA A 14 51.13 -7.42 -13.18
C ALA A 14 50.88 -6.55 -11.93
N PRO A 15 50.11 -7.02 -10.94
CA PRO A 15 48.72 -7.48 -11.04
C PRO A 15 47.85 -6.85 -9.92
N TRP A 16 46.53 -7.05 -9.96
CA TRP A 16 45.65 -7.36 -8.81
C TRP A 16 44.17 -7.29 -9.27
N SER A 17 43.59 -8.46 -9.52
CA SER A 17 42.16 -8.68 -9.30
C SER A 17 41.89 -10.18 -9.17
N SER A 18 41.26 -10.49 -8.05
CA SER A 18 40.90 -11.79 -7.54
C SER A 18 39.88 -12.50 -8.45
N LEU A 19 40.18 -13.73 -8.85
CA LEU A 19 39.19 -14.63 -9.45
C LEU A 19 38.81 -15.66 -8.38
N ALA A 20 37.60 -15.49 -7.84
CA ALA A 20 36.97 -16.42 -6.93
C ALA A 20 36.46 -17.66 -7.68
N TRP A 21 36.49 -18.77 -6.96
CA TRP A 21 36.31 -20.13 -7.41
C TRP A 21 34.89 -20.49 -7.84
N LEU A 22 34.83 -21.48 -8.74
CA LEU A 22 33.67 -22.34 -9.04
C LEU A 22 33.03 -22.91 -7.76
N LEU A 23 31.70 -22.99 -7.76
CA LEU A 23 30.98 -24.20 -7.36
C LEU A 23 29.63 -24.27 -8.10
N ALA A 24 29.53 -25.29 -8.95
CA ALA A 24 28.34 -25.67 -9.67
C ALA A 24 27.34 -26.35 -8.73
N VAL A 25 26.06 -26.00 -8.85
CA VAL A 25 24.94 -26.94 -8.65
C VAL A 25 24.00 -26.74 -9.84
N LEU A 26 24.20 -27.58 -10.87
CA LEU A 26 23.16 -27.88 -11.84
C LEU A 26 22.11 -28.71 -11.11
N SER A 27 20.98 -28.10 -10.77
CA SER A 27 19.79 -28.86 -10.38
C SER A 27 19.20 -29.50 -11.64
N PRO A 28 19.16 -30.84 -11.75
CA PRO A 28 18.40 -31.47 -12.81
C PRO A 28 16.91 -31.19 -12.56
N SER A 29 16.26 -30.58 -13.54
CA SER A 29 14.80 -30.52 -13.61
C SER A 29 14.27 -31.94 -13.73
N PHE A 30 13.97 -32.57 -12.59
CA PHE A 30 13.06 -33.69 -12.59
C PHE A 30 11.69 -33.13 -12.95
N ALA A 31 11.28 -33.32 -14.21
CA ALA A 31 9.88 -33.29 -14.56
C ALA A 31 9.21 -34.37 -13.70
N THR A 32 8.63 -33.97 -12.58
CA THR A 32 7.62 -34.77 -11.91
C THR A 32 6.57 -35.04 -12.96
N SER A 33 6.47 -36.29 -13.40
CA SER A 33 5.29 -36.80 -14.07
C SER A 33 4.14 -36.47 -13.12
N ALA A 34 3.43 -35.38 -13.41
CA ALA A 34 2.17 -35.12 -12.75
C ALA A 34 1.32 -36.34 -13.07
N LEU A 35 1.06 -37.16 -12.05
CA LEU A 35 -0.06 -38.08 -12.05
C LEU A 35 -1.23 -37.23 -12.56
N ALA A 36 -1.74 -37.57 -13.75
CA ALA A 36 -2.87 -36.88 -14.34
C ALA A 36 -4.03 -37.04 -13.37
N GLY A 37 -4.18 -36.07 -12.46
CA GLY A 37 -5.38 -35.92 -11.65
C GLY A 37 -6.53 -35.78 -12.64
N GLU A 38 -7.67 -36.40 -12.33
CA GLU A 38 -8.84 -36.22 -13.17
C GLU A 38 -9.09 -34.72 -13.35
N PRO A 39 -9.33 -34.25 -14.59
CA PRO A 39 -9.45 -32.82 -14.86
C PRO A 39 -10.63 -32.18 -14.13
N VAL A 40 -11.53 -33.00 -13.56
CA VAL A 40 -12.74 -32.58 -12.88
C VAL A 40 -12.70 -32.97 -11.40
N GLU A 41 -12.73 -31.97 -10.53
CA GLU A 41 -12.84 -32.15 -9.08
C GLU A 41 -14.31 -32.19 -8.65
N THR A 42 -14.68 -33.11 -7.77
CA THR A 42 -16.06 -33.28 -7.30
C THR A 42 -16.21 -32.84 -5.85
N LEU A 43 -17.12 -31.92 -5.60
CA LEU A 43 -17.44 -31.40 -4.27
C LEU A 43 -18.88 -31.76 -3.89
N ILE A 44 -19.06 -32.24 -2.67
CA ILE A 44 -20.39 -32.38 -2.08
C ILE A 44 -20.81 -31.01 -1.56
N GLY A 45 -21.86 -30.46 -2.15
CA GLY A 45 -22.42 -29.15 -1.83
C GLY A 45 -23.48 -29.22 -0.73
N ARG A 46 -24.60 -28.54 -0.96
CA ARG A 46 -25.70 -28.49 0.01
C ARG A 46 -26.44 -29.82 0.07
N ILE A 47 -26.80 -30.23 1.27
CA ILE A 47 -27.74 -31.32 1.51
C ILE A 47 -29.02 -30.70 2.04
N ALA A 48 -30.11 -30.83 1.27
CA ALA A 48 -31.39 -30.25 1.62
C ALA A 48 -32.27 -31.22 2.40
N LEU A 49 -33.17 -30.66 3.22
CA LEU A 49 -34.10 -31.40 4.06
C LEU A 49 -34.93 -32.44 3.28
N PRO A 50 -35.42 -33.48 3.97
CA PRO A 50 -36.34 -34.44 3.38
C PRO A 50 -37.56 -33.72 2.82
N ASP A 51 -37.97 -34.11 1.62
CA ASP A 51 -39.28 -33.74 1.09
C ASP A 51 -40.41 -34.51 1.82
N ASP A 52 -41.67 -34.26 1.45
CA ASP A 52 -42.85 -34.96 2.02
C ASP A 52 -42.80 -36.50 1.83
N GLN A 53 -41.90 -37.00 0.96
CA GLN A 53 -41.65 -38.42 0.72
C GLN A 53 -40.47 -38.97 1.55
N ASN A 54 -39.96 -38.16 2.49
CA ASN A 54 -38.84 -38.46 3.37
C ASN A 54 -37.52 -38.74 2.62
N MET A 55 -37.33 -38.12 1.45
CA MET A 55 -36.11 -38.20 0.65
C MET A 55 -35.31 -36.91 0.79
N ALA A 56 -34.05 -37.01 1.23
CA ALA A 56 -33.14 -35.89 1.27
C ALA A 56 -32.39 -35.76 -0.07
N SER A 57 -32.04 -34.53 -0.44
CA SER A 57 -31.27 -34.29 -1.68
C SER A 57 -29.84 -33.83 -1.38
N VAL A 58 -28.89 -34.40 -2.13
CA VAL A 58 -27.46 -34.09 -2.10
C VAL A 58 -27.10 -33.40 -3.40
N GLU A 59 -26.69 -32.13 -3.31
CA GLU A 59 -26.15 -31.38 -4.45
C GLU A 59 -24.66 -31.70 -4.60
N LEU A 60 -24.26 -32.07 -5.81
CA LEU A 60 -22.87 -32.31 -6.19
C LEU A 60 -22.44 -31.24 -7.18
N ARG A 61 -21.18 -30.79 -7.06
CA ARG A 61 -20.57 -29.82 -7.96
C ARG A 61 -19.32 -30.43 -8.57
N PHE A 62 -19.21 -30.31 -9.89
CA PHE A 62 -18.11 -30.84 -10.67
C PHE A 62 -17.37 -29.67 -11.29
N LEU A 63 -16.09 -29.50 -10.97
CA LEU A 63 -15.28 -28.34 -11.37
C LEU A 63 -14.19 -28.79 -12.33
N ASN A 64 -14.25 -28.37 -13.59
CA ASN A 64 -13.23 -28.69 -14.57
C ASN A 64 -12.06 -27.72 -14.45
N MET A 65 -10.99 -28.14 -13.78
CA MET A 65 -9.75 -27.38 -13.61
C MET A 65 -8.79 -27.56 -14.79
N GLY A 66 -9.17 -28.38 -15.78
CA GLY A 66 -8.40 -28.63 -16.99
C GLY A 66 -8.59 -27.56 -18.07
N THR A 67 -7.79 -27.68 -19.14
CA THR A 67 -7.78 -26.76 -20.29
C THR A 67 -8.62 -27.23 -21.47
N ALA A 68 -9.29 -28.38 -21.36
CA ALA A 68 -10.17 -28.96 -22.38
C ALA A 68 -11.56 -29.26 -21.79
N PRO A 69 -12.64 -29.22 -22.59
CA PRO A 69 -13.97 -29.63 -22.13
C PRO A 69 -13.95 -31.06 -21.60
N ALA A 70 -14.69 -31.32 -20.52
CA ALA A 70 -14.79 -32.63 -19.89
C ALA A 70 -16.25 -33.06 -19.81
N ALA A 71 -16.54 -34.30 -20.20
CA ALA A 71 -17.86 -34.90 -20.04
C ALA A 71 -17.90 -35.71 -18.74
N MET A 72 -18.78 -35.33 -17.81
CA MET A 72 -18.95 -35.98 -16.51
C MET A 72 -20.15 -36.94 -16.56
N PRO A 73 -19.94 -38.27 -16.48
CA PRO A 73 -21.03 -39.23 -16.40
C PRO A 73 -21.67 -39.19 -15.01
N LEU A 74 -23.00 -39.13 -14.98
CA LEU A 74 -23.81 -39.11 -13.77
C LEU A 74 -24.66 -40.37 -13.74
N PRO A 75 -24.27 -41.49 -13.10
CA PRO A 75 -25.06 -42.72 -13.15
C PRO A 75 -26.37 -42.58 -12.37
N ASP A 76 -27.38 -43.39 -12.70
CA ASP A 76 -28.66 -43.42 -11.98
C ASP A 76 -28.51 -43.70 -10.48
N ARG A 77 -27.48 -44.47 -10.11
CA ARG A 77 -27.13 -44.76 -8.72
C ARG A 77 -25.62 -44.70 -8.53
N VAL A 78 -25.20 -44.09 -7.42
CA VAL A 78 -23.79 -44.01 -7.02
C VAL A 78 -23.64 -44.43 -5.56
N GLU A 79 -22.60 -45.20 -5.26
CA GLU A 79 -22.30 -45.64 -3.89
C GLU A 79 -21.69 -44.47 -3.11
N ALA A 80 -22.20 -44.25 -1.90
CA ALA A 80 -21.66 -43.30 -0.95
C ALA A 80 -21.29 -44.00 0.36
N LEU A 81 -20.22 -43.52 1.00
CA LEU A 81 -19.77 -43.97 2.30
C LEU A 81 -20.16 -42.91 3.34
N VAL A 82 -20.86 -43.35 4.39
CA VAL A 82 -21.17 -42.53 5.56
C VAL A 82 -20.42 -43.08 6.76
N GLU A 83 -19.59 -42.25 7.39
CA GLU A 83 -18.80 -42.59 8.56
C GLU A 83 -19.31 -41.82 9.78
N GLN A 84 -19.59 -42.51 10.87
CA GLN A 84 -20.02 -41.92 12.13
C GLN A 84 -19.40 -42.70 13.29
N ASP A 85 -18.80 -41.99 14.24
CA ASP A 85 -18.16 -42.57 15.43
C ASP A 85 -17.20 -43.74 15.12
N GLY A 86 -16.50 -43.67 13.99
CA GLY A 86 -15.54 -44.68 13.53
C GLY A 86 -16.15 -45.91 12.82
N ALA A 87 -17.47 -45.96 12.65
CA ALA A 87 -18.14 -46.99 11.86
C ALA A 87 -18.54 -46.45 10.47
N ALA A 88 -18.13 -47.16 9.41
CA ALA A 88 -18.46 -46.81 8.04
C ALA A 88 -19.59 -47.69 7.47
N ARG A 89 -20.63 -47.05 6.91
CA ARG A 89 -21.73 -47.72 6.20
C ARG A 89 -21.80 -47.30 4.73
N ARG A 90 -22.17 -48.25 3.87
CA ARG A 90 -22.39 -48.01 2.44
C ARG A 90 -23.86 -47.72 2.18
N LEU A 91 -24.12 -46.68 1.39
CA LEU A 91 -25.44 -46.24 0.99
C LEU A 91 -25.46 -45.97 -0.51
N TRP A 92 -26.66 -45.95 -1.09
CA TRP A 92 -26.85 -45.67 -2.52
C TRP A 92 -27.59 -44.36 -2.70
N LEU A 93 -26.93 -43.39 -3.34
CA LEU A 93 -27.57 -42.17 -3.80
C LEU A 93 -28.21 -42.42 -5.17
N ARG A 94 -29.43 -41.92 -5.39
CA ARG A 94 -30.13 -42.03 -6.69
C ARG A 94 -30.20 -40.69 -7.40
N ARG A 95 -29.96 -40.64 -8.71
CA ARG A 95 -30.05 -39.39 -9.49
C ARG A 95 -31.49 -38.87 -9.49
N VAL A 96 -31.68 -37.59 -9.21
CA VAL A 96 -33.02 -36.97 -9.19
C VAL A 96 -33.59 -36.91 -10.62
N PRO A 97 -34.89 -37.21 -10.83
CA PRO A 97 -35.51 -37.10 -12.15
C PRO A 97 -35.32 -35.71 -12.77
N GLY A 98 -34.91 -35.66 -14.04
CA GLY A 98 -34.64 -34.42 -14.78
C GLY A 98 -33.18 -33.94 -14.74
N VAL A 99 -32.30 -34.58 -13.96
CA VAL A 99 -30.85 -34.40 -14.08
C VAL A 99 -30.33 -35.27 -15.25
N PRO A 100 -29.57 -34.70 -16.21
CA PRO A 100 -29.08 -35.43 -17.38
C PRO A 100 -28.07 -36.53 -16.99
N GLU A 101 -27.90 -37.53 -17.85
CA GLU A 101 -27.00 -38.67 -17.58
C GLU A 101 -25.52 -38.33 -17.77
N THR A 102 -25.24 -37.25 -18.48
CA THR A 102 -23.90 -36.74 -18.71
C THR A 102 -23.99 -35.22 -18.79
N VAL A 103 -23.02 -34.54 -18.19
CA VAL A 103 -22.90 -33.08 -18.29
C VAL A 103 -21.54 -32.73 -18.87
N GLU A 104 -21.53 -31.92 -19.92
CA GLU A 104 -20.30 -31.33 -20.43
C GLU A 104 -19.93 -30.07 -19.65
N ILE A 105 -18.66 -29.98 -19.26
CA ILE A 105 -18.11 -28.90 -18.45
C ILE A 105 -16.97 -28.25 -19.24
N ALA A 106 -17.16 -26.99 -19.61
CA ALA A 106 -16.14 -26.20 -20.30
C ALA A 106 -14.86 -26.06 -19.43
N PRO A 107 -13.68 -25.81 -20.04
CA PRO A 107 -12.45 -25.52 -19.30
C PRO A 107 -12.63 -24.38 -18.28
N GLY A 108 -12.22 -24.59 -17.04
CA GLY A 108 -12.41 -23.63 -15.94
C GLY A 108 -13.86 -23.44 -15.49
N GLY A 109 -14.80 -24.23 -16.02
CA GLY A 109 -16.23 -24.17 -15.70
C GLY A 109 -16.64 -25.15 -14.61
N PHE A 110 -17.93 -25.10 -14.24
CA PHE A 110 -18.52 -26.05 -13.30
C PHE A 110 -19.91 -26.51 -13.73
N ALA A 111 -20.30 -27.69 -13.25
CA ALA A 111 -21.64 -28.24 -13.39
C ALA A 111 -22.19 -28.70 -12.04
N GLN A 112 -23.51 -28.85 -11.97
CA GLN A 112 -24.20 -29.32 -10.77
C GLN A 112 -25.08 -30.52 -11.09
N ALA A 113 -25.11 -31.50 -10.19
CA ALA A 113 -26.05 -32.61 -10.23
C ALA A 113 -26.73 -32.76 -8.87
N ARG A 114 -27.96 -33.27 -8.86
CA ARG A 114 -28.68 -33.57 -7.63
C ARG A 114 -28.98 -35.06 -7.54
N TYR A 115 -28.63 -35.62 -6.40
CA TYR A 115 -28.93 -36.99 -6.02
C TYR A 115 -29.83 -37.01 -4.79
N GLN A 116 -30.50 -38.12 -4.52
CA GLN A 116 -31.40 -38.29 -3.38
C GLN A 116 -31.12 -39.59 -2.62
N LEU A 117 -31.34 -39.56 -1.31
CA LEU A 117 -31.26 -40.71 -0.40
C LEU A 117 -32.40 -40.66 0.61
N ALA A 118 -32.68 -41.78 1.27
CA ALA A 118 -33.68 -41.80 2.34
C ALA A 118 -33.19 -40.96 3.53
N ALA A 119 -34.07 -40.16 4.10
CA ALA A 119 -33.75 -39.32 5.26
C ALA A 119 -33.32 -40.13 6.49
N SER A 120 -33.82 -41.36 6.65
CA SER A 120 -33.38 -42.29 7.69
C SER A 120 -31.90 -42.66 7.59
N ASP A 121 -31.31 -42.50 6.40
CA ASP A 121 -29.91 -42.74 6.15
C ASP A 121 -29.05 -41.47 6.35
N MET A 122 -29.64 -40.39 6.87
CA MET A 122 -28.92 -39.21 7.33
C MET A 122 -28.84 -39.21 8.85
N ALA A 123 -27.62 -39.32 9.37
CA ALA A 123 -27.34 -39.07 10.78
C ALA A 123 -26.62 -37.72 10.91
N GLU A 124 -27.08 -36.90 11.84
CA GLU A 124 -26.49 -35.58 12.08
C GLU A 124 -25.05 -35.74 12.59
N GLY A 125 -24.11 -35.02 11.96
CA GLY A 125 -22.69 -35.07 12.26
C GLY A 125 -21.90 -36.20 11.56
N ALA A 126 -22.55 -37.08 10.79
CA ALA A 126 -21.85 -38.15 10.07
C ALA A 126 -21.13 -37.62 8.80
N LEU A 127 -19.98 -38.18 8.44
CA LEU A 127 -19.18 -37.76 7.28
C LEU A 127 -19.60 -38.53 6.03
N LEU A 128 -20.02 -37.85 4.96
CA LEU A 128 -20.39 -38.43 3.67
C LEU A 128 -19.23 -38.27 2.66
N SER A 129 -18.91 -39.33 1.92
CA SER A 129 -18.02 -39.30 0.75
C SER A 129 -18.56 -40.16 -0.39
N ILE A 130 -18.17 -39.85 -1.63
CA ILE A 130 -18.58 -40.58 -2.83
C ILE A 130 -17.30 -41.04 -3.54
N PRO A 131 -16.83 -42.27 -3.28
CA PRO A 131 -15.57 -42.78 -3.80
C PRO A 131 -15.50 -42.80 -5.33
N ALA A 132 -16.64 -43.01 -6.01
CA ALA A 132 -16.71 -43.05 -7.47
C ALA A 132 -16.20 -41.76 -8.15
N TRP A 133 -16.19 -40.64 -7.43
CA TRP A 133 -15.73 -39.34 -7.93
C TRP A 133 -14.64 -38.70 -7.06
N ASN A 134 -13.98 -39.50 -6.21
CA ASN A 134 -12.95 -39.04 -5.29
C ASN A 134 -13.35 -37.79 -4.47
N SER A 135 -14.63 -37.67 -4.08
CA SER A 135 -15.10 -36.46 -3.39
C SER A 135 -14.53 -36.38 -1.96
N PRO A 136 -14.18 -35.19 -1.46
CA PRO A 136 -13.78 -35.03 -0.08
C PRO A 136 -14.93 -35.39 0.87
N GLN A 137 -14.59 -35.84 2.09
CA GLN A 137 -15.58 -36.13 3.14
C GLN A 137 -16.24 -34.82 3.62
N VAL A 138 -17.57 -34.79 3.68
CA VAL A 138 -18.35 -33.64 4.15
C VAL A 138 -19.27 -34.05 5.29
N ALA A 139 -19.28 -33.28 6.37
CA ALA A 139 -20.18 -33.52 7.51
C ALA A 139 -21.64 -33.26 7.13
N LEU A 140 -22.50 -34.23 7.43
CA LEU A 140 -23.95 -34.18 7.28
C LEU A 140 -24.52 -33.32 8.40
N HIS A 141 -24.78 -32.05 8.10
CA HIS A 141 -25.58 -31.20 8.96
C HIS A 141 -27.02 -31.25 8.48
N GLY A 142 -27.91 -31.83 9.30
CA GLY A 142 -29.34 -31.70 9.07
C GLY A 142 -29.69 -30.23 9.13
N ALA A 143 -30.15 -29.65 8.04
CA ALA A 143 -30.54 -28.25 8.01
C ALA A 143 -31.80 -28.09 8.87
N ALA A 144 -31.68 -27.82 10.17
CA ALA A 144 -32.82 -27.43 11.00
C ALA A 144 -33.62 -26.36 10.25
N GLY A 145 -34.87 -26.68 9.93
CA GLY A 145 -35.67 -25.89 8.99
C GLY A 145 -35.68 -24.42 9.37
N SER A 146 -35.30 -23.56 8.42
CA SER A 146 -35.49 -22.13 8.54
C SER A 146 -36.99 -21.83 8.49
N GLN A 147 -37.69 -22.00 9.61
CA GLN A 147 -38.98 -21.36 9.79
C GLN A 147 -38.69 -19.86 9.94
N MET A 148 -39.21 -19.05 9.01
CA MET A 148 -39.36 -17.63 9.25
C MET A 148 -40.20 -17.48 10.51
N ALA A 149 -39.57 -17.09 11.62
CA ALA A 149 -40.26 -16.81 12.86
C ALA A 149 -41.23 -15.65 12.62
N ALA A 150 -42.52 -15.95 12.59
CA ALA A 150 -43.52 -14.95 12.93
C ALA A 150 -43.16 -14.42 14.32
N ALA A 151 -43.07 -13.09 14.46
CA ALA A 151 -42.59 -12.42 15.67
C ALA A 151 -43.35 -12.88 16.91
N SER A 152 -42.76 -13.84 17.63
CA SER A 152 -43.08 -14.13 19.01
C SER A 152 -42.15 -13.29 19.89
N PRO A 153 -42.62 -12.76 21.04
CA PRO A 153 -41.81 -11.90 21.89
C PRO A 153 -40.54 -12.65 22.29
N VAL A 154 -39.38 -12.04 22.05
CA VAL A 154 -38.08 -12.58 22.42
C VAL A 154 -38.08 -12.86 23.93
N PRO A 155 -37.84 -14.11 24.40
CA PRO A 155 -37.52 -14.34 25.79
C PRO A 155 -36.20 -13.62 26.06
N VAL A 156 -36.22 -12.66 26.98
CA VAL A 156 -34.99 -12.02 27.45
C VAL A 156 -34.04 -13.13 27.94
N PRO A 157 -32.83 -13.25 27.39
CA PRO A 157 -31.88 -14.25 27.87
C PRO A 157 -31.65 -14.01 29.37
N PRO A 158 -31.54 -15.06 30.19
CA PRO A 158 -31.07 -14.87 31.56
C PRO A 158 -29.72 -14.16 31.50
N ALA A 159 -29.57 -13.11 32.32
CA ALA A 159 -28.34 -12.35 32.39
C ALA A 159 -27.15 -13.32 32.57
N PRO A 160 -26.04 -13.11 31.85
CA PRO A 160 -24.86 -13.95 32.00
C PRO A 160 -24.49 -14.01 33.49
N ALA A 161 -24.15 -15.21 33.98
CA ALA A 161 -23.73 -15.40 35.36
C ALA A 161 -22.61 -14.39 35.69
N PRO A 162 -22.62 -13.75 36.87
CA PRO A 162 -21.58 -12.83 37.26
C PRO A 162 -20.21 -13.53 37.14
N GLY A 163 -19.36 -13.07 36.20
CA GLY A 163 -17.99 -13.56 36.05
C GLY A 163 -17.66 -14.32 34.76
N THR A 164 -18.60 -14.60 33.85
CA THR A 164 -18.22 -15.14 32.52
C THR A 164 -17.53 -14.07 31.66
N PRO A 165 -16.26 -14.23 31.25
CA PRO A 165 -15.60 -13.27 30.38
C PRO A 165 -16.22 -13.34 28.99
N VAL A 166 -16.91 -12.28 28.58
CA VAL A 166 -17.33 -12.11 27.19
C VAL A 166 -16.08 -11.87 26.36
N PRO A 167 -15.79 -12.65 25.30
CA PRO A 167 -14.66 -12.37 24.43
C PRO A 167 -14.82 -10.97 23.82
N PRO A 168 -13.73 -10.19 23.72
CA PRO A 168 -13.81 -8.83 23.21
C PRO A 168 -14.37 -8.84 21.77
N PRO A 169 -15.14 -7.82 21.39
CA PRO A 169 -15.64 -7.69 20.04
C PRO A 169 -14.49 -7.74 19.03
N VAL A 170 -14.63 -8.56 17.98
CA VAL A 170 -13.67 -8.59 16.87
C VAL A 170 -13.83 -7.30 16.06
N ALA A 171 -12.73 -6.62 15.78
CA ALA A 171 -12.76 -5.41 14.96
C ALA A 171 -13.33 -5.72 13.55
N PRO A 172 -14.08 -4.78 12.93
CA PRO A 172 -14.61 -4.98 11.59
C PRO A 172 -13.50 -5.32 10.59
N PRO A 173 -13.71 -6.22 9.61
CA PRO A 173 -12.69 -6.57 8.61
C PRO A 173 -12.19 -5.38 7.77
N ALA A 174 -12.97 -4.30 7.68
CA ALA A 174 -12.60 -3.06 7.00
C ALA A 174 -11.76 -2.12 7.87
N ASP A 175 -11.70 -2.35 9.18
CA ASP A 175 -10.92 -1.54 10.09
C ASP A 175 -9.43 -1.86 9.95
N ARG A 176 -8.75 -1.05 9.14
CA ARG A 176 -7.30 -1.14 8.96
C ARG A 176 -6.50 -0.63 10.16
N SER A 177 -7.14 -0.08 11.19
CA SER A 177 -6.46 0.30 12.44
C SER A 177 -6.28 -0.91 13.36
N ALA A 178 -7.12 -1.95 13.22
CA ALA A 178 -7.02 -3.18 13.97
C ALA A 178 -5.65 -3.85 13.74
N GLY A 179 -4.93 -4.15 14.83
CA GLY A 179 -3.58 -4.72 14.78
C GLY A 179 -2.46 -3.71 14.52
N ASN A 180 -2.76 -2.44 14.22
CA ASN A 180 -1.79 -1.37 13.99
C ASN A 180 -1.67 -0.45 15.21
N ALA A 181 -1.19 -0.98 16.33
CA ALA A 181 -1.11 -0.26 17.63
C ALA A 181 -0.34 1.07 17.58
N PHE A 182 0.51 1.27 16.57
CA PHE A 182 1.35 2.46 16.41
C PHE A 182 0.94 3.38 15.26
N ILE A 183 -0.21 3.16 14.62
CA ILE A 183 -0.66 3.99 13.49
C ILE A 183 -0.80 5.47 13.87
N GLY A 184 -1.12 5.77 15.13
CA GLY A 184 -1.18 7.15 15.64
C GLY A 184 0.15 7.89 15.71
N ASN A 185 1.29 7.20 15.50
CA ASN A 185 2.60 7.83 15.38
C ASN A 185 2.87 8.35 13.96
N LEU A 186 2.05 7.97 12.98
CA LEU A 186 2.12 8.45 11.61
C LEU A 186 1.34 9.75 11.47
N ALA A 187 1.98 10.78 10.92
CA ALA A 187 1.37 12.07 10.65
C ALA A 187 1.83 12.60 9.28
N PRO A 188 1.10 13.51 8.63
CA PRO A 188 1.63 14.24 7.48
C PRO A 188 2.79 15.16 7.87
N TYR A 189 3.76 15.34 6.96
CA TYR A 189 4.95 16.18 7.17
C TYR A 189 4.98 17.38 6.21
N GLU A 190 5.01 17.13 4.90
CA GLU A 190 4.83 18.14 3.85
C GLU A 190 3.46 17.95 3.17
N PRO A 191 2.98 18.92 2.36
CA PRO A 191 1.72 18.78 1.63
C PRO A 191 1.66 17.51 0.76
N ILE A 192 0.48 16.89 0.70
CA ILE A 192 0.19 15.73 -0.15
C ILE A 192 -0.78 16.17 -1.23
N TYR A 193 -0.31 16.21 -2.49
CA TYR A 193 -1.07 16.79 -3.60
C TYR A 193 -0.79 16.12 -4.94
N ALA A 194 -1.69 16.40 -5.88
CA ALA A 194 -1.50 16.19 -7.30
C ALA A 194 -1.90 17.48 -8.04
N VAL A 195 -0.99 18.02 -8.84
CA VAL A 195 -1.19 19.26 -9.60
C VAL A 195 -0.77 19.08 -11.05
N TYR A 196 -1.42 19.82 -11.93
CA TYR A 196 -1.18 19.82 -13.37
C TYR A 196 -0.98 21.24 -13.90
N GLY A 197 -0.03 21.40 -14.81
CA GLY A 197 0.30 22.64 -15.49
C GLY A 197 1.04 22.34 -16.80
N PRO A 198 0.35 22.43 -17.95
CA PRO A 198 0.90 22.04 -19.24
C PRO A 198 1.95 23.04 -19.75
N GLY A 199 2.71 22.63 -20.76
CA GLY A 199 3.67 23.49 -21.46
C GLY A 199 5.11 23.32 -20.99
N THR A 200 5.39 22.27 -20.21
CA THR A 200 6.75 21.87 -19.83
C THR A 200 6.88 20.34 -19.86
N ASN A 201 8.08 19.81 -19.80
CA ASN A 201 8.34 18.36 -19.76
C ASN A 201 8.06 17.68 -18.39
N THR A 202 7.22 18.30 -17.56
CA THR A 202 6.71 17.75 -16.29
C THR A 202 5.31 18.35 -16.04
N ASP A 203 4.38 18.02 -16.93
CA ASP A 203 3.03 18.61 -16.90
C ASP A 203 2.33 18.35 -15.57
N ALA A 204 2.50 17.16 -14.98
CA ALA A 204 1.96 16.84 -13.67
C ALA A 204 3.05 16.69 -12.61
N ARG A 205 2.71 17.07 -11.38
CA ARG A 205 3.54 16.86 -10.19
C ARG A 205 2.70 16.28 -9.07
N LEU A 206 3.19 15.21 -8.47
CA LEU A 206 2.59 14.58 -7.30
C LEU A 206 3.59 14.61 -6.14
N GLN A 207 3.09 14.77 -4.93
CA GLN A 207 3.90 14.70 -3.72
C GLN A 207 3.21 13.83 -2.67
N LEU A 208 3.98 12.91 -2.10
CA LEU A 208 3.61 12.12 -0.94
C LEU A 208 4.57 12.48 0.19
N SER A 209 4.07 12.68 1.39
CA SER A 209 4.91 13.00 2.53
C SER A 209 4.29 12.58 3.86
N PHE A 210 5.11 12.02 4.73
CA PHE A 210 4.72 11.66 6.08
C PHE A 210 5.91 11.77 7.05
N GLU A 211 5.59 11.88 8.32
CA GLU A 211 6.51 11.67 9.44
C GLU A 211 5.99 10.57 10.35
N TYR A 212 6.92 9.90 11.02
CA TYR A 212 6.65 8.86 11.99
C TYR A 212 7.43 9.13 13.28
N ARG A 213 6.70 9.31 14.39
CA ARG A 213 7.29 9.54 15.71
C ARG A 213 7.90 8.24 16.23
N LEU A 214 9.23 8.18 16.31
CA LEU A 214 9.94 6.94 16.61
C LEU A 214 9.70 6.42 18.03
N PHE A 215 9.39 7.34 18.96
CA PHE A 215 9.14 7.03 20.37
C PHE A 215 7.72 7.38 20.82
N GLY A 216 6.82 7.62 19.86
CA GLY A 216 5.45 8.07 20.11
C GLY A 216 5.36 9.42 20.82
N SER A 217 4.15 9.82 21.19
CA SER A 217 3.94 10.97 22.08
C SER A 217 3.75 10.47 23.51
N ARG A 218 4.67 10.84 24.40
CA ARG A 218 4.53 10.59 25.84
C ARG A 218 3.44 11.44 26.49
N ASP A 219 3.07 12.58 25.87
CA ASP A 219 1.94 13.41 26.29
C ASP A 219 0.62 12.64 26.19
N ALA A 220 0.43 11.86 25.11
CA ALA A 220 -0.73 10.98 24.95
C ALA A 220 -0.79 9.87 26.02
N ALA A 221 0.34 9.54 26.64
CA ALA A 221 0.44 8.60 27.75
C ALA A 221 0.51 9.28 29.14
N HIS A 222 0.32 10.60 29.21
CA HIS A 222 0.49 11.42 30.44
C HIS A 222 1.84 11.22 31.16
N LEU A 223 2.88 10.86 30.41
CA LEU A 223 4.23 10.68 30.93
C LEU A 223 5.03 11.98 30.82
N PRO A 224 6.04 12.20 31.68
CA PRO A 224 6.95 13.34 31.54
C PRO A 224 7.59 13.37 30.15
N SER A 225 7.71 14.57 29.60
CA SER A 225 8.32 14.80 28.30
C SER A 225 9.78 14.35 28.28
N SER A 226 10.19 13.76 27.17
CA SER A 226 11.54 13.27 26.92
C SER A 226 12.10 13.91 25.65
N TRP A 227 13.42 14.07 25.60
CA TRP A 227 14.09 14.45 24.35
C TRP A 227 13.82 13.45 23.23
N ARG A 228 13.46 12.21 23.52
CA ARG A 228 13.15 11.20 22.49
C ARG A 228 11.85 11.48 21.74
N ASP A 229 10.93 12.23 22.33
CA ASP A 229 9.60 12.51 21.77
C ASP A 229 9.69 13.40 20.52
N GLY A 230 10.79 14.15 20.41
CA GLY A 230 11.10 14.98 19.25
C GLY A 230 11.75 14.23 18.08
N LEU A 231 12.14 12.96 18.24
CA LEU A 231 12.83 12.20 17.18
C LEU A 231 11.83 11.53 16.23
N HIS A 232 11.81 11.98 14.98
CA HIS A 232 10.93 11.44 13.95
C HIS A 232 11.72 10.97 12.73
N PHE A 233 11.16 9.97 12.03
CA PHE A 233 11.56 9.65 10.66
C PHE A 233 10.57 10.34 9.72
N ALA A 234 11.06 11.14 8.78
CA ALA A 234 10.23 11.76 7.77
C ALA A 234 10.59 11.25 6.38
N TYR A 235 9.62 11.23 5.49
CA TYR A 235 9.80 10.80 4.12
C TYR A 235 8.97 11.67 3.20
N THR A 236 9.61 12.25 2.19
CA THR A 236 8.94 12.99 1.12
C THR A 236 9.34 12.41 -0.22
N GLN A 237 8.38 12.16 -1.09
CA GLN A 237 8.59 11.72 -2.47
C GLN A 237 7.93 12.69 -3.44
N ARG A 238 8.72 13.24 -4.36
CA ARG A 238 8.23 14.17 -5.40
C ARG A 238 8.32 13.50 -6.76
N MET A 239 7.19 13.36 -7.42
CA MET A 239 7.08 12.69 -8.72
C MET A 239 6.75 13.72 -9.78
N PHE A 240 7.55 13.77 -10.84
CA PHE A 240 7.43 14.70 -11.96
C PHE A 240 7.05 13.92 -13.21
N TRP A 241 5.80 14.06 -13.62
CA TRP A 241 5.18 13.26 -14.67
C TRP A 241 5.08 14.05 -15.96
N ASP A 242 5.67 13.52 -17.04
CA ASP A 242 5.59 14.08 -18.38
C ASP A 242 4.39 13.44 -19.08
N LEU A 243 3.25 14.15 -19.09
CA LEU A 243 2.01 13.67 -19.69
C LEU A 243 1.95 13.96 -21.19
N GLY A 244 2.78 14.91 -21.66
CA GLY A 244 2.93 15.21 -23.08
C GLY A 244 3.79 14.21 -23.85
N ALA A 245 4.63 13.44 -23.16
CA ALA A 245 5.52 12.46 -23.80
C ALA A 245 4.84 11.12 -24.16
N ASN A 246 5.43 10.40 -25.12
CA ASN A 246 4.97 9.07 -25.53
C ASN A 246 4.98 8.10 -24.35
N SER A 247 3.86 7.39 -24.15
CA SER A 247 3.61 6.50 -23.00
C SER A 247 3.62 7.19 -21.63
N MET A 248 3.61 8.53 -21.60
CA MET A 248 3.48 9.35 -20.40
C MET A 248 4.37 8.88 -19.23
N PRO A 249 5.71 8.88 -19.36
CA PRO A 249 6.58 8.39 -18.31
C PRO A 249 6.78 9.42 -17.19
N PHE A 250 7.13 8.97 -15.99
CA PHE A 250 7.74 9.86 -15.00
C PHE A 250 9.11 10.33 -15.49
N ARG A 251 9.25 11.64 -15.71
CA ARG A 251 10.53 12.25 -16.07
C ARG A 251 11.52 12.18 -14.92
N ASN A 252 11.06 12.35 -13.68
CA ASN A 252 11.91 12.27 -12.50
C ASN A 252 11.10 11.92 -11.26
N ILE A 253 11.72 11.21 -10.31
CA ILE A 253 11.16 10.96 -8.99
C ILE A 253 12.27 11.26 -8.00
N ASP A 254 12.05 12.19 -7.07
CA ASP A 254 12.99 12.47 -5.98
C ASP A 254 12.49 11.79 -4.69
N TYR A 255 13.37 11.02 -4.07
CA TYR A 255 13.20 10.32 -2.81
C TYR A 255 13.94 11.09 -1.71
N GLN A 256 13.25 11.49 -0.65
CA GLN A 256 13.82 12.33 0.41
C GLN A 256 13.48 11.77 1.81
N PRO A 257 14.19 10.74 2.29
CA PRO A 257 14.13 10.33 3.69
C PRO A 257 14.92 11.29 4.59
N GLU A 258 14.41 11.50 5.80
CA GLU A 258 15.00 12.33 6.83
C GLU A 258 14.90 11.69 8.22
N ILE A 259 15.90 11.93 9.05
CA ILE A 259 15.77 11.81 10.50
C ILE A 259 15.73 13.22 11.05
N ILE A 260 14.64 13.58 11.69
CA ILE A 260 14.40 14.92 12.22
C ILE A 260 14.30 14.91 13.74
N TYR A 261 14.71 16.02 14.34
CA TYR A 261 14.49 16.33 15.74
C TYR A 261 13.73 17.65 15.86
N VAL A 262 12.57 17.63 16.51
CA VAL A 262 11.75 18.82 16.77
C VAL A 262 11.66 19.03 18.29
N THR A 263 12.03 20.22 18.75
CA THR A 263 11.90 20.57 20.17
C THR A 263 10.44 20.82 20.55
N PRO A 264 10.05 20.61 21.83
CA PRO A 264 8.75 21.08 22.32
C PRO A 264 8.54 22.57 22.05
N THR A 265 7.33 22.93 21.66
CA THR A 265 6.98 24.33 21.39
C THR A 265 6.92 25.13 22.69
N ARG A 266 7.60 26.27 22.72
CA ARG A 266 7.55 27.23 23.83
C ARG A 266 6.66 28.42 23.44
N MET A 267 5.60 28.66 24.22
CA MET A 267 4.84 29.90 24.14
C MET A 267 5.57 31.01 24.91
N LEU A 268 5.67 32.19 24.32
CA LEU A 268 6.13 33.41 24.99
C LEU A 268 4.92 34.25 25.46
N GLU A 269 5.17 35.15 26.40
CA GLU A 269 4.14 36.03 26.98
C GLU A 269 3.46 36.93 25.94
N ASN A 270 4.15 37.27 24.86
CA ASN A 270 3.61 38.06 23.76
C ASN A 270 2.76 37.25 22.76
N GLY A 271 2.46 35.98 23.06
CA GLY A 271 1.69 35.09 22.19
C GLY A 271 2.48 34.46 21.03
N MET A 272 3.79 34.74 20.91
CA MET A 272 4.65 34.07 19.93
C MET A 272 4.95 32.64 20.36
N SER A 273 4.89 31.72 19.40
CA SER A 273 5.33 30.34 19.58
C SER A 273 6.70 30.10 18.97
N LEU A 274 7.57 29.39 19.68
CA LEU A 274 8.92 29.06 19.21
C LEU A 274 9.18 27.56 19.27
N ALA A 275 9.82 27.03 18.23
CA ALA A 275 10.37 25.68 18.19
C ALA A 275 11.66 25.66 17.38
N LEU A 276 12.40 24.55 17.46
CA LEU A 276 13.58 24.29 16.65
C LEU A 276 13.42 22.93 15.99
N GLN A 277 13.65 22.89 14.68
CA GLN A 277 13.77 21.64 13.93
C GLN A 277 15.22 21.49 13.42
N GLY A 278 15.81 20.32 13.62
CA GLY A 278 17.06 19.91 12.97
C GLY A 278 16.86 18.59 12.23
N GLY A 279 17.64 18.32 11.20
CA GLY A 279 17.50 17.05 10.49
C GLY A 279 18.71 16.63 9.67
N LEU A 280 18.85 15.31 9.53
CA LEU A 280 19.71 14.65 8.56
C LEU A 280 18.84 14.25 7.37
N ARG A 281 19.12 14.80 6.20
CA ARG A 281 18.35 14.57 4.97
C ARG A 281 19.23 13.92 3.92
N HIS A 282 18.76 12.81 3.38
CA HIS A 282 19.22 12.27 2.10
C HIS A 282 18.21 12.65 1.02
N GLU A 283 18.68 12.99 -0.17
CA GLU A 283 17.82 13.21 -1.33
C GLU A 283 18.48 12.57 -2.55
N SER A 284 17.76 11.72 -3.27
CA SER A 284 18.24 11.10 -4.52
C SER A 284 17.10 10.90 -5.51
N ASN A 285 17.42 10.74 -6.79
CA ASN A 285 16.41 10.51 -7.82
C ASN A 285 16.22 9.03 -8.20
N GLY A 286 16.94 8.12 -7.53
CA GLY A 286 16.87 6.68 -7.79
C GLY A 286 17.33 6.24 -9.19
N ARG A 287 18.05 7.09 -9.92
CA ARG A 287 18.61 6.78 -11.25
C ARG A 287 20.07 6.32 -11.15
N ASP A 288 20.54 5.68 -12.20
CA ASP A 288 21.93 5.27 -12.39
C ASP A 288 22.65 6.12 -13.47
N GLY A 289 23.96 5.89 -13.60
CA GLY A 289 24.81 6.53 -14.60
C GLY A 289 24.75 8.07 -14.59
N ASP A 290 24.84 8.67 -15.77
CA ASP A 290 24.89 10.12 -15.94
C ASP A 290 23.62 10.87 -15.48
N ALA A 291 22.51 10.14 -15.31
CA ALA A 291 21.24 10.69 -14.82
C ALA A 291 21.09 10.54 -13.30
N SER A 292 22.00 9.81 -12.62
CA SER A 292 22.00 9.68 -11.17
C SER A 292 22.24 11.02 -10.51
N ARG A 293 21.44 11.36 -9.51
CA ARG A 293 21.61 12.56 -8.70
C ARG A 293 21.37 12.22 -7.25
N SER A 294 22.26 12.69 -6.38
CA SER A 294 22.19 12.43 -4.95
C SER A 294 22.85 13.54 -4.16
N ILE A 295 22.34 13.78 -2.95
CA ILE A 295 22.93 14.73 -2.01
C ILE A 295 22.52 14.39 -0.57
N ASN A 296 23.45 14.55 0.36
CA ASN A 296 23.19 14.46 1.79
C ASN A 296 23.37 15.83 2.44
N SER A 297 22.54 16.12 3.43
CA SER A 297 22.61 17.38 4.16
C SER A 297 22.22 17.24 5.63
N VAL A 298 22.80 18.11 6.44
CA VAL A 298 22.36 18.39 7.80
C VAL A 298 21.77 19.80 7.79
N TYR A 299 20.64 20.02 8.45
CA TYR A 299 20.06 21.35 8.54
C TYR A 299 19.55 21.67 9.94
N VAL A 300 19.40 22.97 10.18
CA VAL A 300 18.74 23.54 11.34
C VAL A 300 17.77 24.62 10.88
N ALA A 301 16.59 24.63 11.49
CA ALA A 301 15.49 25.54 11.17
C ALA A 301 14.79 25.97 12.47
N PRO A 302 15.15 27.12 13.06
CA PRO A 302 14.31 27.72 14.10
C PRO A 302 12.97 28.13 13.48
N MET A 303 11.90 27.95 14.23
CA MET A 303 10.53 28.18 13.81
C MET A 303 9.87 29.16 14.77
N ALA A 304 9.19 30.16 14.22
CA ALA A 304 8.39 31.10 14.98
C ALA A 304 6.99 31.19 14.36
N ALA A 305 5.94 31.09 15.18
CA ALA A 305 4.58 31.37 14.73
C ALA A 305 3.96 32.53 15.52
N PHE A 306 3.25 33.38 14.78
CA PHE A 306 2.61 34.60 15.25
C PHE A 306 1.11 34.55 14.93
N SER A 307 0.28 35.00 15.86
CA SER A 307 -1.12 35.32 15.55
C SER A 307 -1.19 36.68 14.85
N LEU A 308 -1.95 36.76 13.75
CA LEU A 308 -2.24 38.00 13.03
C LEU A 308 -3.64 38.54 13.34
N GLY A 309 -4.32 38.00 14.35
CA GLY A 309 -5.72 38.29 14.69
C GLY A 309 -6.70 37.24 14.13
N GLU A 310 -7.90 37.20 14.74
CA GLU A 310 -8.96 36.21 14.47
C GLU A 310 -8.43 34.77 14.55
N GLU A 311 -8.27 34.11 13.40
CA GLU A 311 -7.77 32.74 13.23
C GLU A 311 -6.53 32.69 12.32
N ARG A 312 -6.01 33.85 11.91
CA ARG A 312 -4.92 33.93 10.95
C ARG A 312 -3.58 33.81 11.65
N ARG A 313 -2.72 32.96 11.09
CA ARG A 313 -1.38 32.68 11.64
C ARG A 313 -0.31 32.94 10.60
N LEU A 314 0.85 33.40 11.05
CA LEU A 314 2.07 33.49 10.27
C LEU A 314 3.12 32.58 10.90
N LEU A 315 3.62 31.61 10.16
CA LEU A 315 4.79 30.82 10.52
C LEU A 315 6.00 31.28 9.70
N VAL A 316 7.14 31.44 10.37
CA VAL A 316 8.42 31.79 9.78
C VAL A 316 9.46 30.77 10.23
N ALA A 317 10.14 30.14 9.29
CA ALA A 317 11.19 29.18 9.58
C ALA A 317 12.38 29.36 8.61
N PRO A 318 13.35 30.22 8.94
CA PRO A 318 14.61 30.24 8.20
C PRO A 318 15.34 28.91 8.39
N ARG A 319 16.05 28.46 7.36
CA ARG A 319 16.77 27.20 7.36
C ARG A 319 18.21 27.41 6.93
N LEU A 320 19.14 26.84 7.69
CA LEU A 320 20.55 26.73 7.31
C LEU A 320 20.87 25.26 7.02
N THR A 321 21.45 25.00 5.85
CA THR A 321 21.72 23.66 5.34
C THR A 321 23.20 23.48 5.05
N PHE A 322 23.78 22.39 5.52
CA PHE A 322 25.17 22.00 5.32
C PHE A 322 25.21 20.68 4.56
N TYR A 323 25.89 20.66 3.41
CA TYR A 323 25.97 19.46 2.59
C TYR A 323 27.13 18.58 3.03
N VAL A 324 26.86 17.29 3.24
CA VAL A 324 27.80 16.31 3.79
C VAL A 324 27.96 15.12 2.85
N GLY A 325 29.04 14.37 3.00
CA GLY A 325 29.30 13.19 2.17
C GLY A 325 29.53 13.48 0.69
N ASP A 326 29.40 12.41 -0.10
CA ASP A 326 29.64 12.41 -1.53
C ASP A 326 28.61 13.23 -2.31
N LYS A 327 29.08 13.86 -3.38
CA LYS A 327 28.34 14.72 -4.30
C LYS A 327 28.83 14.54 -5.74
N SER A 328 29.57 13.48 -6.06
CA SER A 328 30.18 13.27 -7.38
C SER A 328 29.17 13.34 -8.53
N ASP A 329 27.94 12.90 -8.29
CA ASP A 329 26.84 12.92 -9.27
C ASP A 329 26.40 14.32 -9.69
N ASN A 330 26.68 15.31 -8.83
CA ASN A 330 26.29 16.71 -9.02
C ASN A 330 27.22 17.63 -8.20
N PRO A 331 28.50 17.77 -8.58
CA PRO A 331 29.51 18.41 -7.74
C PRO A 331 29.25 19.90 -7.47
N ASP A 332 28.57 20.58 -8.39
CA ASP A 332 28.28 22.01 -8.34
C ASP A 332 26.88 22.34 -7.82
N ILE A 333 26.11 21.36 -7.32
CA ILE A 333 24.72 21.55 -6.83
C ILE A 333 24.58 22.67 -5.80
N VAL A 334 25.59 22.86 -4.95
CA VAL A 334 25.63 23.91 -3.92
C VAL A 334 25.57 25.30 -4.56
N ARG A 335 26.15 25.49 -5.75
CA ARG A 335 26.09 26.75 -6.51
C ARG A 335 24.65 27.17 -6.81
N TYR A 336 23.71 26.22 -6.92
CA TYR A 336 22.33 26.47 -7.30
C TYR A 336 21.38 26.49 -6.11
N ARG A 337 21.59 25.60 -5.13
CA ARG A 337 20.74 25.49 -3.94
C ARG A 337 21.14 26.42 -2.81
N GLY A 338 22.43 26.72 -2.69
CA GLY A 338 22.98 27.50 -1.58
C GLY A 338 22.80 26.82 -0.23
N HIS A 339 23.05 27.57 0.83
CA HIS A 339 23.00 27.08 2.22
C HIS A 339 21.82 27.67 3.00
N ALA A 340 21.23 28.76 2.51
CA ALA A 340 20.15 29.45 3.19
C ALA A 340 18.81 29.14 2.52
N GLY A 341 17.79 28.97 3.34
CA GLY A 341 16.42 28.89 2.88
C GLY A 341 15.47 29.59 3.85
N LEU A 342 14.25 29.81 3.39
CA LEU A 342 13.19 30.43 4.18
C LEU A 342 11.87 29.77 3.86
N PHE A 343 11.23 29.21 4.89
CA PHE A 343 9.84 28.82 4.85
C PHE A 343 8.98 29.91 5.48
N LEU A 344 7.91 30.30 4.80
CA LEU A 344 6.87 31.18 5.32
C LEU A 344 5.52 30.53 5.07
N GLN A 345 4.62 30.60 6.04
CA GLN A 345 3.24 30.20 5.85
C GLN A 345 2.33 31.25 6.47
N VAL A 346 1.32 31.69 5.73
CA VAL A 346 0.30 32.61 6.21
C VAL A 346 -1.07 32.12 5.82
N GLY A 347 -2.03 32.17 6.73
CA GLY A 347 -3.40 31.82 6.43
C GLY A 347 -4.20 31.41 7.63
N ASP A 348 -5.40 30.96 7.35
CA ASP A 348 -6.37 30.52 8.35
C ASP A 348 -6.44 28.98 8.35
N ASP A 349 -6.72 28.39 9.51
CA ASP A 349 -6.68 26.93 9.67
C ASP A 349 -7.68 26.20 8.79
N ASP A 350 -8.88 26.78 8.68
CA ASP A 350 -9.98 26.30 7.85
C ASP A 350 -10.26 27.21 6.65
N GLY A 351 -9.33 28.10 6.28
CA GLY A 351 -9.54 29.11 5.23
C GLY A 351 -8.50 29.07 4.13
N LEU A 352 -8.15 30.23 3.59
CA LEU A 352 -7.08 30.38 2.60
C LEU A 352 -5.72 30.21 3.28
N ARG A 353 -4.81 29.43 2.68
CA ARG A 353 -3.44 29.27 3.16
C ARG A 353 -2.44 29.41 2.03
N LEU A 354 -1.45 30.27 2.22
CA LEU A 354 -0.29 30.45 1.36
C LEU A 354 0.95 29.96 2.11
N SER A 355 1.66 29.00 1.54
CA SER A 355 2.96 28.53 1.99
C SER A 355 4.02 28.87 0.95
N THR A 356 5.22 29.23 1.37
CA THR A 356 6.36 29.44 0.47
C THR A 356 7.61 28.78 1.02
N ASN A 357 8.42 28.21 0.14
CA ASN A 357 9.70 27.63 0.47
C ASN A 357 10.76 28.11 -0.51
N SER A 358 11.71 28.89 0.00
CA SER A 358 12.75 29.53 -0.78
C SER A 358 14.14 29.02 -0.44
N ARG A 359 15.03 29.03 -1.43
CA ARG A 359 16.45 28.67 -1.33
C ARG A 359 17.30 29.77 -1.95
N PHE A 360 18.41 30.10 -1.30
CA PHE A 360 19.29 31.20 -1.70
C PHE A 360 20.77 30.80 -1.58
N ASN A 361 21.51 31.09 -2.65
CA ASN A 361 22.96 31.13 -2.64
C ASN A 361 23.43 32.58 -2.84
N PHE A 362 23.80 33.25 -1.76
CA PHE A 362 24.28 34.63 -1.80
C PHE A 362 25.59 34.80 -2.59
N GLY A 363 26.44 33.78 -2.67
CA GLY A 363 27.71 33.84 -3.39
C GLY A 363 27.55 33.74 -4.92
N SER A 364 26.60 32.93 -5.40
CA SER A 364 26.34 32.77 -6.84
C SER A 364 25.19 33.62 -7.35
N GLY A 365 24.39 34.21 -6.46
CA GLY A 365 23.14 34.92 -6.78
C GLY A 365 21.99 34.01 -7.21
N LYS A 366 22.15 32.68 -7.17
CA LYS A 366 21.12 31.72 -7.58
C LYS A 366 20.20 31.35 -6.43
N GLY A 367 19.00 30.93 -6.77
CA GLY A 367 18.03 30.47 -5.80
C GLY A 367 16.78 29.91 -6.45
N ALA A 368 15.79 29.63 -5.62
CA ALA A 368 14.47 29.22 -6.06
C ALA A 368 13.42 29.59 -5.03
N ILE A 369 12.18 29.74 -5.48
CA ILE A 369 11.00 29.88 -4.64
C ILE A 369 9.92 28.92 -5.13
N ASN A 370 9.33 28.19 -4.19
CA ASN A 370 8.06 27.49 -4.36
C ASN A 370 7.00 28.26 -3.57
N ALA A 371 5.81 28.42 -4.13
CA ALA A 371 4.65 29.00 -3.47
C ALA A 371 3.43 28.10 -3.71
N ASP A 372 2.74 27.76 -2.64
CA ASP A 372 1.59 26.86 -2.63
C ASP A 372 0.41 27.59 -2.00
N LEU A 373 -0.69 27.73 -2.74
CA LEU A 373 -1.94 28.34 -2.29
C LEU A 373 -3.02 27.28 -2.20
N SER A 374 -3.75 27.24 -1.09
CA SER A 374 -4.80 26.23 -0.88
C SER A 374 -6.07 26.78 -0.23
N TYR A 375 -7.20 26.16 -0.57
CA TYR A 375 -8.51 26.48 0.02
C TYR A 375 -9.40 25.22 0.12
N PRO A 376 -10.10 24.99 1.25
CA PRO A 376 -10.92 23.79 1.43
C PRO A 376 -12.14 23.78 0.49
N LEU A 377 -12.25 22.74 -0.34
CA LEU A 377 -13.39 22.57 -1.24
C LEU A 377 -14.74 22.51 -0.51
N PRO A 378 -14.87 21.93 0.70
CA PRO A 378 -16.15 21.92 1.38
C PRO A 378 -16.75 23.29 1.65
N ARG A 379 -15.91 24.32 1.85
CA ARG A 379 -16.37 25.71 1.98
C ARG A 379 -16.73 26.35 0.66
N LEU A 380 -16.15 25.89 -0.45
CA LEU A 380 -16.44 26.42 -1.78
C LEU A 380 -17.71 25.80 -2.38
N LEU A 381 -17.96 24.52 -2.08
CA LEU A 381 -19.03 23.72 -2.67
C LEU A 381 -20.23 23.51 -1.73
N GLY A 382 -20.11 23.85 -0.44
CA GLY A 382 -21.16 23.61 0.55
C GLY A 382 -21.28 22.15 1.02
N GLY A 383 -20.23 21.35 0.86
CA GLY A 383 -20.20 19.92 1.18
C GLY A 383 -18.98 19.23 0.55
N GLY A 384 -18.85 17.90 0.68
CA GLY A 384 -17.69 17.17 0.17
C GLY A 384 -17.44 17.34 -1.35
N PRO A 385 -16.22 17.02 -1.84
CA PRO A 385 -15.21 16.18 -1.18
C PRO A 385 -14.30 16.92 -0.20
N ASP A 386 -13.78 16.17 0.79
CA ASP A 386 -12.83 16.66 1.80
C ASP A 386 -11.41 16.77 1.22
N LEU A 387 -11.25 17.72 0.31
CA LEU A 387 -10.01 18.05 -0.37
C LEU A 387 -9.78 19.57 -0.35
N TYR A 388 -8.55 19.96 -0.64
CA TYR A 388 -8.20 21.37 -0.85
C TYR A 388 -8.01 21.63 -2.34
N LEU A 389 -8.62 22.69 -2.87
CA LEU A 389 -8.17 23.29 -4.12
C LEU A 389 -6.75 23.79 -3.90
N PHE A 390 -5.83 23.48 -4.82
CA PHE A 390 -4.40 23.72 -4.63
C PHE A 390 -3.79 24.32 -5.90
N ALA A 391 -3.11 25.45 -5.75
CA ALA A 391 -2.35 26.09 -6.82
C ALA A 391 -0.88 26.20 -6.41
N GLN A 392 0.02 25.85 -7.31
CA GLN A 392 1.46 25.83 -7.08
C GLN A 392 2.18 26.71 -8.10
N GLY A 393 3.12 27.52 -7.62
CA GLY A 393 4.09 28.23 -8.42
C GLY A 393 5.52 27.85 -8.05
N PHE A 394 6.37 27.65 -9.04
CA PHE A 394 7.81 27.50 -8.88
C PHE A 394 8.54 28.50 -9.78
N ALA A 395 9.61 29.10 -9.26
CA ALA A 395 10.55 29.89 -10.05
C ALA A 395 11.98 29.71 -9.54
N GLY A 396 12.93 29.47 -10.45
CA GLY A 396 14.37 29.41 -10.16
C GLY A 396 14.97 28.03 -10.42
N TYR A 397 15.99 27.66 -9.63
CA TYR A 397 16.82 26.47 -9.89
C TYR A 397 16.45 25.23 -9.07
N GLY A 398 16.50 24.09 -9.73
CA GLY A 398 16.39 22.78 -9.09
C GLY A 398 15.08 22.53 -8.36
N GLU A 399 13.98 22.60 -9.11
CA GLU A 399 12.69 22.08 -8.66
C GLU A 399 12.77 20.58 -8.34
N ASN A 400 13.55 19.86 -9.15
CA ASN A 400 13.90 18.46 -8.99
C ASN A 400 15.43 18.26 -9.05
N LEU A 401 15.92 17.08 -8.65
CA LEU A 401 17.36 16.81 -8.67
C LEU A 401 17.93 16.66 -10.08
N LEU A 402 17.19 16.05 -11.02
CA LEU A 402 17.69 15.82 -12.39
C LEU A 402 18.05 17.13 -13.10
N ASP A 403 17.21 18.15 -12.94
CA ASP A 403 17.32 19.47 -13.52
C ASP A 403 17.83 20.51 -12.48
N TYR A 404 18.64 20.10 -11.49
CA TYR A 404 19.09 20.98 -10.39
C TYR A 404 19.76 22.28 -10.85
N ASN A 405 20.41 22.24 -12.01
CA ASN A 405 21.18 23.33 -12.59
C ASN A 405 20.42 24.16 -13.64
N ARG A 406 19.12 23.89 -13.85
CA ARG A 406 18.28 24.62 -14.80
C ARG A 406 17.35 25.59 -14.09
N SER A 407 17.24 26.80 -14.62
CA SER A 407 16.27 27.79 -14.16
C SER A 407 14.95 27.57 -14.91
N ILE A 408 13.87 27.38 -14.19
CA ILE A 408 12.54 27.14 -14.74
C ILE A 408 11.48 27.89 -13.94
N THR A 409 10.38 28.22 -14.62
CA THR A 409 9.18 28.78 -14.00
C THR A 409 8.01 27.90 -14.35
N ARG A 410 7.21 27.51 -13.37
CA ARG A 410 6.06 26.61 -13.55
C ARG A 410 4.88 27.07 -12.70
N LEU A 411 3.69 26.97 -13.26
CA LEU A 411 2.42 27.19 -12.58
C LEU A 411 1.57 25.94 -12.77
N ARG A 412 0.98 25.44 -11.69
CA ARG A 412 0.16 24.24 -11.70
C ARG A 412 -1.06 24.42 -10.80
N ILE A 413 -2.13 23.70 -11.09
CA ILE A 413 -3.36 23.66 -10.29
C ILE A 413 -3.80 22.22 -10.12
N GLY A 414 -4.44 21.91 -9.00
CA GLY A 414 -5.00 20.60 -8.73
C GLY A 414 -5.56 20.52 -7.33
N PHE A 415 -5.32 19.40 -6.66
CA PHE A 415 -5.92 19.10 -5.38
C PHE A 415 -4.87 18.62 -4.37
N ALA A 416 -5.09 18.95 -3.11
CA ALA A 416 -4.33 18.42 -2.00
C ALA A 416 -5.24 17.68 -1.01
N LEU A 417 -4.69 16.60 -0.45
CA LEU A 417 -5.29 15.86 0.67
C LEU A 417 -4.84 16.49 1.99
N VAL A 418 -3.60 16.99 2.02
CA VAL A 418 -2.99 17.67 3.17
C VAL A 418 -2.23 18.89 2.67
N ARG A 419 -2.28 20.00 3.42
CA ARG A 419 -1.78 21.32 3.01
C ARG A 419 -0.90 22.03 4.03
#